data_AF-A0A2S2N638-F1
#
_entry.id   AF-A0A2S2N638-F1
#
_cell.length_a   1.000
_cell.length_b   1.000
_cell.length_c   1.000
_cell.angle_alpha   90.00
_cell.angle_beta   90.00
_cell.angle_gamma   90.00
#
_symmetry.space_group_name_H-M   'P 1'
#
loop_
_entity.id
_entity.type
_entity.pdbx_description
1 polymer ?
#
loop_
_entity_poly.entity_id
_entity_poly.type
_entity_poly.pdbx_seq_one_letter_code
_entity_poly.pdbx_strand_id
1 'polypeptide(L)'
;MKKCYENCSNCTMKIDRLLECGHLKKSVNCSDDIKSIQCSKHLPCNRILGCGHKCQKMCYEKCQCKVMITKTLQECGHTSKIECQINPERKVICLKKCTRTMSCGHKCKYRCGNECDPKKCKELIVKEGKLACGHNKMLVYCCDADKDFDVSSQ
;
A
#
# COMPACT_ATOMS: atom_id res chain seq x y z
N MET A 1 -20.59 51.49 23.84
CA MET A 1 -20.33 50.99 22.46
C MET A 1 -19.24 49.93 22.55
N LYS A 2 -19.55 48.67 22.23
CA LYS A 2 -18.52 47.63 22.12
C LYS A 2 -17.73 47.82 20.82
N LYS A 3 -16.40 47.71 20.89
CA LYS A 3 -15.52 47.87 19.73
C LYS A 3 -15.53 46.58 18.90
N CYS A 4 -15.30 46.70 17.59
CA CYS A 4 -15.39 45.57 16.64
C CYS A 4 -14.44 44.38 16.93
N TYR A 5 -13.47 44.52 17.85
CA TYR A 5 -12.54 43.46 18.24
C TYR A 5 -12.97 42.69 19.49
N GLU A 6 -14.09 43.03 20.13
CA GLU A 6 -14.59 42.32 21.32
C GLU A 6 -15.40 41.07 20.91
N ASN A 7 -15.16 39.94 21.60
CA ASN A 7 -15.94 38.72 21.42
C ASN A 7 -17.42 39.00 21.68
N CYS A 8 -18.22 39.00 20.61
CA CYS A 8 -19.66 39.21 20.68
C CYS A 8 -20.39 37.87 20.53
N SER A 9 -21.06 37.43 21.58
CA SER A 9 -21.73 36.11 21.62
C SER A 9 -22.97 35.99 20.73
N ASN A 10 -23.56 37.10 20.27
CA ASN A 10 -24.78 37.14 19.46
C ASN A 10 -24.72 38.24 18.35
N CYS A 11 -23.53 38.51 17.81
CA CYS A 11 -23.36 39.41 16.68
C CYS A 11 -23.73 38.74 15.34
N THR A 12 -24.72 39.31 14.64
CA THR A 12 -25.18 38.88 13.32
C THR A 12 -24.52 39.65 12.17
N MET A 13 -23.56 40.55 12.48
CA MET A 13 -22.84 41.28 11.44
C MET A 13 -22.11 40.33 10.51
N LYS A 14 -22.19 40.65 9.20
CA LYS A 14 -21.49 39.93 8.15
C LYS A 14 -20.05 40.43 8.07
N ILE A 15 -19.11 39.52 8.28
CA ILE A 15 -17.67 39.79 8.19
C ILE A 15 -17.01 38.77 7.26
N ASP A 16 -15.82 39.11 6.78
CA ASP A 16 -14.96 38.18 6.06
C ASP A 16 -14.07 37.43 7.07
N ARG A 17 -13.96 36.10 6.96
CA ARG A 17 -13.10 35.28 7.82
C ARG A 17 -12.12 34.42 7.03
N LEU A 18 -10.87 34.40 7.48
CA LEU A 18 -9.84 33.49 6.99
C LEU A 18 -9.96 32.15 7.73
N LEU A 19 -10.15 31.06 6.99
CA LEU A 19 -10.26 29.72 7.56
C LEU A 19 -8.88 29.05 7.66
N GLU A 20 -8.76 28.00 8.48
CA GLU A 20 -7.50 27.22 8.63
C GLU A 20 -6.99 26.61 7.32
N CYS A 21 -7.85 26.46 6.31
CA CYS A 21 -7.46 26.04 4.98
C CYS A 21 -6.84 27.15 4.12
N GLY A 22 -6.70 28.37 4.64
CA GLY A 22 -6.19 29.54 3.94
C GLY A 22 -7.21 30.25 3.05
N HIS A 23 -8.45 29.78 2.95
CA HIS A 23 -9.49 30.45 2.17
C HIS A 23 -10.18 31.55 2.95
N LEU A 24 -10.40 32.67 2.27
CA LEU A 24 -11.25 33.75 2.77
C LEU A 24 -12.71 33.43 2.45
N LYS A 25 -13.54 33.27 3.49
CA LYS A 25 -14.99 33.16 3.36
C LYS A 25 -15.60 34.53 3.60
N LYS A 26 -16.28 35.06 2.58
CA LYS A 26 -16.97 36.34 2.68
C LYS A 26 -18.34 36.21 3.33
N SER A 27 -18.75 37.26 4.02
CA SER A 27 -20.11 37.43 4.55
C SER A 27 -20.60 36.30 5.48
N VAL A 28 -19.77 35.88 6.43
CA VAL A 28 -20.16 34.97 7.53
C VAL A 28 -20.61 35.76 8.75
N ASN A 29 -21.46 35.20 9.61
CA ASN A 29 -21.84 35.93 10.83
C ASN A 29 -20.65 35.99 11.77
N CYS A 30 -20.48 37.11 12.46
CA CYS A 30 -19.43 37.27 13.44
C CYS A 30 -19.49 36.20 14.54
N SER A 31 -20.68 35.76 14.94
CA SER A 31 -20.87 34.72 15.98
C SER A 31 -20.69 33.28 15.50
N ASP A 32 -20.60 33.03 14.19
CA ASP A 32 -20.47 31.66 13.67
C ASP A 32 -19.14 31.06 14.12
N ASP A 33 -19.16 29.81 14.62
CA ASP A 33 -17.94 29.08 14.94
C ASP A 33 -17.15 28.83 13.65
N ILE A 34 -15.89 29.30 13.62
CA ILE A 34 -14.95 29.10 12.51
C ILE A 34 -14.87 27.62 12.09
N LYS A 35 -14.99 26.68 13.02
CA LYS A 35 -14.94 25.23 12.75
C LYS A 35 -16.16 24.73 11.97
N SER A 36 -17.29 25.41 12.09
CA SER A 36 -18.54 25.08 11.39
C SER A 36 -18.61 25.68 9.97
N ILE A 37 -17.78 26.68 9.67
CA ILE A 37 -17.78 27.36 8.37
C ILE A 37 -17.10 26.48 7.32
N GLN A 38 -17.89 26.02 6.35
CA GLN A 38 -17.40 25.23 5.22
C GLN A 38 -16.99 26.14 4.05
N CYS A 39 -15.92 25.73 3.36
CA CYS A 39 -15.55 26.33 2.07
C CYS A 39 -16.60 26.04 1.01
N SER A 40 -16.61 26.86 -0.04
CA SER A 40 -17.39 26.57 -1.24
C SER A 40 -16.96 25.23 -1.86
N LYS A 41 -17.92 24.47 -2.39
CA LYS A 41 -17.68 23.10 -2.87
C LYS A 41 -16.65 23.01 -4.00
N HIS A 42 -16.44 24.10 -4.76
CA HIS A 42 -15.53 24.12 -5.91
C HIS A 42 -14.12 24.62 -5.61
N LEU A 43 -13.81 24.95 -4.33
CA LEU A 43 -12.49 25.45 -3.96
C LEU A 43 -11.51 24.28 -3.74
N PRO A 44 -10.38 24.21 -4.46
CA PRO A 44 -9.34 23.22 -4.20
C PRO A 44 -8.73 23.46 -2.83
N CYS A 45 -8.39 22.41 -2.09
CA CYS A 45 -7.82 22.56 -0.77
C CYS A 45 -6.36 23.05 -0.83
N ASN A 46 -6.02 24.07 -0.04
CA ASN A 46 -4.65 24.59 0.08
C ASN A 46 -3.89 24.05 1.30
N ARG A 47 -4.46 23.11 2.06
CA ARG A 47 -3.82 22.53 3.25
C ARG A 47 -2.62 21.67 2.85
N ILE A 48 -1.55 21.76 3.65
CA ILE A 48 -0.47 20.77 3.69
C ILE A 48 -0.82 19.74 4.77
N LEU A 49 -0.79 18.46 4.41
CA LEU A 49 -1.14 17.37 5.31
C LEU A 49 0.04 17.05 6.24
N GLY A 50 -0.22 16.33 7.35
CA GLY A 50 0.84 15.95 8.30
C GLY A 50 1.98 15.11 7.71
N CYS A 51 1.77 14.52 6.52
CA CYS A 51 2.82 13.85 5.76
C CYS A 51 3.63 14.78 4.83
N GLY A 52 3.44 16.10 4.92
CA GLY A 52 4.13 17.12 4.12
C GLY A 52 3.56 17.37 2.71
N HIS A 53 2.59 16.57 2.27
CA HIS A 53 2.03 16.71 0.91
C HIS A 53 0.85 17.69 0.85
N LYS A 54 0.74 18.45 -0.24
CA LYS A 54 -0.44 19.29 -0.53
C LYS A 54 -1.67 18.42 -0.74
N CYS A 55 -2.78 18.80 -0.13
CA CYS A 55 -4.07 18.14 -0.36
C CYS A 55 -4.51 18.30 -1.83
N GLN A 56 -4.90 17.19 -2.46
CA GLN A 56 -5.34 17.15 -3.87
C GLN A 56 -6.86 17.16 -4.02
N LYS A 57 -7.60 17.28 -2.92
CA LYS A 57 -9.08 17.27 -2.91
C LYS A 57 -9.66 18.67 -2.85
N MET A 58 -10.98 18.77 -3.04
CA MET A 58 -11.72 19.99 -2.75
C MET A 58 -11.78 20.23 -1.24
N CYS A 59 -11.87 21.49 -0.83
CA CYS A 59 -11.69 21.89 0.56
C CYS A 59 -12.83 21.43 1.50
N TYR A 60 -14.02 21.18 0.95
CA TYR A 60 -15.15 20.60 1.68
C TYR A 60 -15.00 19.08 1.90
N GLU A 61 -14.10 18.43 1.16
CA GLU A 61 -13.88 16.99 1.28
C GLU A 61 -12.91 16.67 2.43
N LYS A 62 -13.09 15.48 3.01
CA LYS A 62 -12.12 14.94 3.95
C LYS A 62 -10.77 14.72 3.26
N CYS A 63 -9.78 15.48 3.73
CA CYS A 63 -8.41 15.44 3.23
C CYS A 63 -7.79 14.05 3.42
N GLN A 64 -7.24 13.50 2.34
CA GLN A 64 -6.56 12.20 2.31
C GLN A 64 -5.39 12.31 1.35
N CYS A 65 -4.21 11.82 1.75
CA CYS A 65 -3.03 11.86 0.90
C CYS A 65 -3.02 10.66 -0.05
N LYS A 66 -3.29 10.91 -1.33
CA LYS A 66 -3.22 9.91 -2.41
C LYS A 66 -1.92 9.98 -3.23
N VAL A 67 -0.94 10.78 -2.79
CA VAL A 67 0.37 10.84 -3.44
C VAL A 67 1.03 9.46 -3.37
N MET A 68 1.48 8.96 -4.52
CA MET A 68 2.15 7.67 -4.62
C MET A 68 3.62 7.80 -4.23
N ILE A 69 4.02 7.13 -3.15
CA ILE A 69 5.40 7.12 -2.64
C ILE A 69 5.94 5.70 -2.60
N THR A 70 7.26 5.57 -2.65
CA THR A 70 7.95 4.29 -2.49
C THR A 70 8.12 3.99 -1.01
N LYS A 71 7.60 2.87 -0.53
CA LYS A 71 7.81 2.37 0.83
C LYS A 71 8.43 0.98 0.82
N THR A 72 9.30 0.71 1.79
CA THR A 72 9.89 -0.62 2.03
C THR A 72 8.92 -1.48 2.85
N LEU A 73 8.67 -2.70 2.39
CA LEU A 73 7.87 -3.70 3.10
C LEU A 73 8.77 -4.42 4.10
N GLN A 74 8.51 -4.26 5.40
CA GLN A 74 9.37 -4.80 6.46
C GLN A 74 9.51 -6.33 6.39
N GLU A 75 8.41 -7.04 6.12
CA GLU A 75 8.37 -8.51 6.03
C GLU A 75 9.35 -9.14 5.01
N CYS A 76 9.77 -8.38 3.99
CA CYS A 76 10.61 -8.92 2.92
C CYS A 76 11.70 -7.98 2.39
N GLY A 77 11.82 -6.77 2.92
CA GLY A 77 12.80 -5.76 2.48
C GLY A 77 12.55 -5.15 1.10
N HIS A 78 11.53 -5.59 0.36
CA HIS A 78 11.24 -5.06 -0.98
C HIS A 78 10.53 -3.71 -0.94
N THR A 79 10.80 -2.85 -1.90
CA THR A 79 10.10 -1.57 -2.06
C THR A 79 8.88 -1.67 -2.98
N SER A 80 7.78 -1.02 -2.60
CA SER A 80 6.55 -0.89 -3.40
C SER A 80 6.08 0.56 -3.49
N LYS A 81 5.55 0.95 -4.66
CA LYS A 81 4.95 2.27 -4.87
C LYS A 81 3.48 2.22 -4.45
N ILE A 82 3.13 2.90 -3.36
CA ILE A 82 1.79 2.88 -2.75
C ILE A 82 1.36 4.29 -2.32
N GLU A 83 0.07 4.50 -2.08
CA GLU A 83 -0.41 5.78 -1.57
C GLU A 83 0.20 6.09 -0.20
N CYS A 84 0.58 7.35 0.03
CA CYS A 84 1.23 7.81 1.24
C CYS A 84 0.50 7.41 2.53
N GLN A 85 -0.84 7.50 2.53
CA GLN A 85 -1.68 7.13 3.66
C GLN A 85 -1.75 5.60 3.95
N ILE A 86 -1.33 4.75 3.02
CA ILE A 86 -1.38 3.29 3.20
C ILE A 86 -0.23 2.84 4.10
N ASN A 87 -0.56 2.08 5.15
CA ASN A 87 0.44 1.35 5.93
C ASN A 87 0.89 0.11 5.10
N PRO A 88 2.19 0.01 4.75
CA PRO A 88 2.73 -1.10 3.96
C PRO A 88 2.57 -2.48 4.61
N GLU A 89 2.56 -2.56 5.95
CA GLU A 89 2.58 -3.85 6.67
C GLU A 89 1.25 -4.59 6.64
N ARG A 90 0.12 -3.87 6.54
CA ARG A 90 -1.22 -4.46 6.68
C ARG A 90 -1.97 -4.67 5.37
N LYS A 91 -1.55 -4.00 4.29
CA LYS A 91 -2.38 -3.85 3.08
C LYS A 91 -1.68 -4.15 1.76
N VAL A 92 -0.38 -4.46 1.78
CA VAL A 92 0.41 -4.50 0.55
C VAL A 92 1.04 -5.87 0.36
N ILE A 93 0.56 -6.58 -0.66
CA ILE A 93 1.16 -7.82 -1.13
C ILE A 93 2.39 -7.46 -1.96
N CYS A 94 3.54 -8.05 -1.63
CA CYS A 94 4.77 -7.81 -2.38
C CYS A 94 4.70 -8.47 -3.77
N LEU A 95 4.76 -7.65 -4.82
CA LEU A 95 4.72 -8.11 -6.21
C LEU A 95 6.10 -8.30 -6.85
N LYS A 96 7.18 -7.99 -6.12
CA LYS A 96 8.55 -8.20 -6.59
C LYS A 96 8.86 -9.69 -6.72
N LYS A 97 9.85 -10.02 -7.56
CA LYS A 97 10.38 -11.38 -7.67
C LYS A 97 10.87 -11.84 -6.29
N CYS A 98 10.49 -13.05 -5.88
CA CYS A 98 10.98 -13.60 -4.64
C CYS A 98 12.50 -13.85 -4.72
N THR A 99 13.23 -13.49 -3.68
CA THR A 99 14.67 -13.74 -3.54
C THR A 99 14.99 -14.87 -2.56
N ARG A 100 13.96 -15.46 -1.94
CA ARG A 100 14.08 -16.55 -0.97
C ARG A 100 14.53 -17.86 -1.64
N THR A 101 15.32 -18.62 -0.91
CA THR A 101 15.63 -20.02 -1.23
C THR A 101 14.70 -20.93 -0.44
N MET A 102 14.09 -21.91 -1.12
CA MET A 102 13.17 -22.89 -0.53
C MET A 102 13.96 -23.98 0.22
N SER A 103 13.29 -24.77 1.06
CA SER A 103 13.93 -25.87 1.80
C SER A 103 14.52 -26.96 0.91
N CYS A 104 14.05 -27.10 -0.34
CA CYS A 104 14.68 -27.97 -1.33
C CYS A 104 15.97 -27.40 -1.95
N GLY A 105 16.48 -26.27 -1.43
CA GLY A 105 17.73 -25.64 -1.88
C GLY A 105 17.61 -24.74 -3.12
N HIS A 106 16.47 -24.75 -3.80
CA HIS A 106 16.24 -23.95 -5.02
C HIS A 106 15.67 -22.56 -4.74
N LYS A 107 15.98 -21.58 -5.60
CA LYS A 107 15.41 -20.23 -5.51
C LYS A 107 13.91 -20.25 -5.86
N CYS A 108 13.10 -19.55 -5.08
CA CYS A 108 11.69 -19.37 -5.38
C CYS A 108 11.52 -18.56 -6.68
N LYS A 109 10.73 -19.06 -7.62
CA LYS A 109 10.45 -18.42 -8.91
C LYS A 109 9.18 -17.56 -8.93
N TYR A 110 8.44 -17.54 -7.81
CA TYR A 110 7.17 -16.82 -7.69
C TYR A 110 7.34 -15.38 -7.17
N ARG A 111 6.24 -14.64 -7.02
CA ARG A 111 6.26 -13.31 -6.40
C ARG A 111 6.50 -13.45 -4.91
N CYS A 112 7.16 -12.45 -4.32
CA CYS A 112 7.57 -12.48 -2.92
C CYS A 112 6.37 -12.62 -1.96
N GLY A 113 5.22 -12.02 -2.29
CA GLY A 113 3.99 -12.14 -1.52
C GLY A 113 3.29 -13.49 -1.62
N ASN A 114 3.76 -14.41 -2.47
CA ASN A 114 3.28 -15.79 -2.49
C ASN A 114 4.06 -16.65 -1.48
N GLU A 115 3.42 -17.71 -1.00
CA GLU A 115 4.10 -18.74 -0.22
C GLU A 115 5.16 -19.45 -1.07
N CYS A 116 6.31 -19.71 -0.46
CA CYS A 116 7.39 -20.49 -1.08
C CYS A 116 7.17 -21.96 -0.74
N ASP A 117 6.53 -22.70 -1.64
CA ASP A 117 6.25 -24.11 -1.45
C ASP A 117 7.26 -24.99 -2.22
N PRO A 118 8.16 -25.73 -1.54
CA PRO A 118 9.12 -26.62 -2.17
C PRO A 118 8.43 -27.75 -2.97
N LYS A 119 7.19 -28.14 -2.63
CA LYS A 119 6.42 -29.15 -3.35
C LYS A 119 5.93 -28.66 -4.71
N LYS A 120 6.07 -27.36 -5.00
CA LYS A 120 5.79 -26.76 -6.32
C LYS A 120 7.08 -26.44 -7.09
N CYS A 121 8.25 -26.86 -6.58
CA CYS A 121 9.52 -26.65 -7.25
C CYS A 121 9.60 -27.46 -8.54
N LYS A 122 9.62 -26.78 -9.69
CA LYS A 122 9.78 -27.37 -11.02
C LYS A 122 11.20 -27.30 -11.57
N GLU A 123 12.21 -27.17 -10.70
CA GLU A 123 13.60 -27.34 -11.14
C GLU A 123 13.87 -28.79 -11.49
N LEU A 124 14.57 -29.02 -12.60
CA LEU A 124 15.02 -30.35 -12.98
C LEU A 124 16.26 -30.72 -12.17
N ILE A 125 16.21 -31.89 -11.54
CA ILE A 125 17.31 -32.48 -10.81
C ILE A 125 17.67 -33.84 -11.41
N VAL A 126 18.92 -34.27 -11.23
CA VAL A 126 19.35 -35.61 -11.60
C VAL A 126 19.00 -36.56 -10.45
N LYS A 127 18.17 -37.57 -10.73
CA LYS A 127 17.92 -38.69 -9.83
C LYS A 127 18.69 -39.91 -10.33
N GLU A 128 19.48 -40.50 -9.45
CA GLU A 128 20.18 -41.76 -9.71
C GLU A 128 19.27 -42.93 -9.33
N GLY A 129 19.15 -43.91 -10.21
CA GLY A 129 18.25 -45.04 -10.02
C GLY A 129 18.37 -46.04 -11.16
N LYS A 130 18.17 -47.33 -10.87
CA LYS A 130 18.27 -48.39 -11.87
C LYS A 130 16.96 -48.48 -12.66
N LEU A 131 16.96 -47.97 -13.88
CA LEU A 131 15.82 -48.07 -14.79
C LEU A 131 15.82 -49.40 -15.54
N ALA A 132 14.63 -49.91 -15.90
CA ALA A 132 14.48 -51.13 -16.69
C ALA A 132 15.19 -51.05 -18.05
N CYS A 133 15.33 -49.85 -18.62
CA CYS A 133 16.07 -49.59 -19.85
C CYS A 133 17.61 -49.54 -19.68
N GLY A 134 18.13 -49.85 -18.48
CA GLY A 134 19.57 -49.91 -18.19
C GLY A 134 20.25 -48.56 -17.89
N HIS A 135 19.55 -47.44 -18.05
CA HIS A 135 20.06 -46.12 -17.67
C HIS A 135 20.02 -45.94 -16.14
N ASN A 136 21.05 -45.27 -15.60
CA ASN A 136 21.22 -45.06 -14.16
C ASN A 136 20.99 -43.61 -13.69
N LYS A 137 20.72 -42.69 -14.62
CA LYS A 137 20.50 -41.26 -14.36
C LYS A 137 19.30 -40.77 -15.15
N MET A 138 18.41 -40.03 -14.50
CA MET A 138 17.25 -39.41 -15.13
C MET A 138 17.03 -38.00 -14.61
N LEU A 139 16.47 -37.14 -15.45
CA LEU A 139 16.03 -35.81 -15.06
C LEU A 139 14.57 -35.89 -14.60
N VAL A 140 14.32 -35.46 -13.38
CA VAL A 140 12.98 -35.38 -12.80
C VAL A 140 12.76 -34.00 -12.21
N TYR A 141 11.50 -33.58 -12.05
CA TYR A 141 11.23 -32.36 -11.30
C TYR A 141 11.55 -32.56 -9.82
N CYS A 142 12.07 -31.53 -9.18
CA CYS A 142 12.39 -31.52 -7.75
C CYS A 142 11.18 -31.91 -6.89
N CYS A 143 9.96 -31.51 -7.27
CA CYS A 143 8.74 -31.90 -6.56
C CYS A 143 8.38 -33.39 -6.69
N ASP A 144 8.99 -34.10 -7.64
CA ASP A 144 8.79 -35.53 -7.91
C ASP A 144 9.98 -36.38 -7.46
N ALA A 145 10.97 -35.77 -6.78
CA ALA A 145 12.21 -36.43 -6.38
C ALA A 145 11.97 -37.68 -5.51
N ASP A 146 11.04 -37.60 -4.56
CA ASP A 146 10.71 -38.68 -3.62
C ASP A 146 9.68 -39.68 -4.17
N LYS A 147 9.19 -39.49 -5.39
CA LYS A 147 8.27 -40.46 -6.00
C LYS A 147 9.07 -41.67 -6.46
N ASP A 148 8.73 -42.84 -5.92
CA ASP A 148 9.16 -44.12 -6.48
C ASP A 148 8.61 -44.23 -7.90
N PHE A 149 9.52 -44.44 -8.84
CA PHE A 149 9.15 -44.84 -10.19
C PHE A 149 8.89 -46.34 -10.11
N ASP A 150 7.66 -46.72 -9.77
CA ASP A 150 7.24 -48.12 -9.76
C ASP A 150 7.45 -48.70 -11.16
N VAL A 151 8.36 -49.67 -11.24
CA VAL A 151 8.74 -50.35 -12.49
C VAL A 151 7.80 -51.52 -12.80
N SER A 152 6.67 -51.66 -12.09
CA SER A 152 5.81 -52.85 -12.09
C SER A 152 4.62 -52.74 -13.05
N SER A 153 4.59 -51.73 -13.93
CA SER A 153 3.55 -51.57 -14.95
C SER A 153 4.10 -51.76 -16.37
N GLN A 154 4.46 -53.00 -16.71
CA GLN A 154 4.47 -53.54 -18.07
C GLN A 154 4.02 -55.00 -18.04
#